data_AF-A0A0C2GT64-F1
#
_entry.id   AF-A0A0C2GT64-F1
#
_cell.length_a   1.000
_cell.length_b   1.000
_cell.length_c   1.000
_cell.angle_alpha   90.00
_cell.angle_beta   90.00
_cell.angle_gamma   90.00
#
_symmetry.space_group_name_H-M   'P 1'
#
loop_
_entity.id
_entity.type
_entity.pdbx_description
1 polymer ?
#
loop_
_entity_poly.entity_id
_entity_poly.type
_entity_poly.pdbx_seq_one_letter_code
_entity_poly.pdbx_strand_id
1 'polypeptide(L)'
;MCSAAETSRSTCAAPKKIAVIGEGVIGLSTATAIKQRDPTVQITVFHDRPFQSILSRGIAGLFRIGQPTPIQRLYGNETFVHLAELWRTLGGFSGVQLLSGHIMSEDENSLRDQERAYGDIVYNFRFLSDEEKRSQFSSSHLEESSVIHYTAFTSEGAKYCPWMKKELIAKGVDFVQRKIDNLDEVLGVLSERERGESQRGRVPAELDKEEDLVGGNLPGSISRFPARSKARPHNWHSGTRAGRPAAEKPAQPVLDAPLSRIWRAAQPVTRIRPPFGRKSCAVGPIKPTARLVSRLSRFFGGRWAGASTRASDDLLACCRYRTAILLADEGFEVVVNCAGLDGGRLAGDPNDTFPIRGILLKVDAPWQKHFFFRDFITFTIPTIDAVYVGTVKEDYEDSMTITKNETNKLWCRYLSLQPAFKNVKVLDHFVGLRPGRSSVRVEAEMRKTEKGTEYKVVHNYGHGGSGFTIGWGTALHASALVFDLPTTEYDEALADTAALEKLTKAAEEAKAAAKSRVARSVTH
;
A
#
# COMPACT_ATOMS: atom_id res chain seq x y z
N MET A 1 3.22 69.94 -9.07
CA MET A 1 3.89 68.62 -9.06
C MET A 1 2.82 67.56 -9.23
N CYS A 2 2.90 66.71 -10.25
CA CYS A 2 2.08 65.49 -10.31
C CYS A 2 2.96 64.34 -9.84
N SER A 3 2.54 63.62 -8.79
CA SER A 3 3.23 62.39 -8.38
C SER A 3 2.83 61.26 -9.33
N ALA A 4 3.81 60.53 -9.86
CA ALA A 4 3.53 59.34 -10.67
C ALA A 4 3.12 58.20 -9.73
N ALA A 5 1.94 57.60 -9.96
CA ALA A 5 1.55 56.39 -9.26
C ALA A 5 2.31 55.20 -9.84
N GLU A 6 3.32 54.71 -9.13
CA GLU A 6 3.99 53.45 -9.48
C GLU A 6 3.04 52.27 -9.26
N THR A 7 2.33 51.88 -10.31
CA THR A 7 1.60 50.61 -10.34
C THR A 7 2.61 49.47 -10.32
N SER A 8 2.91 48.97 -9.11
CA SER A 8 3.74 47.79 -8.92
C SER A 8 3.11 46.61 -9.65
N ARG A 9 3.72 46.22 -10.78
CA ARG A 9 3.33 45.00 -11.48
C ARG A 9 3.73 43.82 -10.60
N SER A 10 2.78 43.26 -9.88
CA SER A 10 2.93 41.95 -9.25
C SER A 10 3.27 40.95 -10.35
N THR A 11 4.55 40.57 -10.43
CA THR A 11 4.99 39.46 -11.25
C THR A 11 4.51 38.19 -10.57
N CYS A 12 3.39 37.64 -11.01
CA CYS A 12 3.01 36.29 -10.64
C CYS A 12 4.18 35.37 -10.99
N ALA A 13 4.87 34.85 -9.98
CA ALA A 13 5.89 33.84 -10.16
C ALA A 13 5.28 32.63 -10.88
N ALA A 14 6.09 31.91 -11.65
CA ALA A 14 5.66 30.63 -12.19
C ALA A 14 5.21 29.71 -11.04
N PRO A 15 4.07 29.01 -11.17
CA PRO A 15 3.56 28.17 -10.09
C PRO A 15 4.53 27.04 -9.77
N LYS A 16 4.86 26.87 -8.49
CA LYS A 16 5.84 25.91 -7.98
C LYS A 16 5.57 24.51 -8.54
N LYS A 17 6.60 23.86 -9.10
CA LYS A 17 6.50 22.54 -9.74
C LYS A 17 6.93 21.43 -8.78
N ILE A 18 6.03 20.47 -8.58
CA ILE A 18 6.20 19.38 -7.62
C ILE A 18 6.00 18.03 -8.33
N ALA A 19 7.02 17.18 -8.31
CA ALA A 19 6.91 15.79 -8.72
C ALA A 19 6.52 14.94 -7.51
N VAL A 20 5.60 13.98 -7.69
CA VAL A 20 5.28 12.96 -6.66
C VAL A 20 5.49 11.58 -7.26
N ILE A 21 6.29 10.72 -6.64
CA ILE A 21 6.64 9.41 -7.19
C ILE A 21 5.83 8.33 -6.49
N GLY A 22 4.94 7.68 -7.24
CA GLY A 22 4.08 6.57 -6.83
C GLY A 22 2.60 6.92 -6.81
N GLU A 23 1.77 6.25 -7.64
CA GLU A 23 0.30 6.38 -7.59
C GLU A 23 -0.38 5.51 -6.51
N GLY A 24 0.37 5.14 -5.48
CA GLY A 24 -0.16 4.42 -4.30
C GLY A 24 -0.89 5.32 -3.33
N VAL A 25 -1.51 4.72 -2.30
CA VAL A 25 -2.30 5.44 -1.28
C VAL A 25 -1.54 6.61 -0.63
N ILE A 26 -0.22 6.47 -0.45
CA ILE A 26 0.65 7.50 0.13
C ILE A 26 0.87 8.67 -0.82
N GLY A 27 1.26 8.41 -2.08
CA GLY A 27 1.49 9.47 -3.06
C GLY A 27 0.22 10.21 -3.44
N LEU A 28 -0.92 9.50 -3.52
CA LEU A 28 -2.24 10.12 -3.72
C LEU A 28 -2.68 10.96 -2.52
N SER A 29 -2.50 10.49 -1.28
CA SER A 29 -2.76 11.28 -0.07
C SER A 29 -1.87 12.52 -0.02
N THR A 30 -0.57 12.37 -0.32
CA THR A 30 0.42 13.46 -0.25
C THR A 30 0.18 14.51 -1.32
N ALA A 31 -0.10 14.12 -2.57
CA ALA A 31 -0.53 15.05 -3.62
C ALA A 31 -1.84 15.77 -3.25
N THR A 32 -2.77 15.10 -2.54
CA THR A 32 -4.03 15.70 -2.08
C THR A 32 -3.80 16.72 -0.97
N ALA A 33 -2.97 16.41 0.03
CA ALA A 33 -2.61 17.32 1.10
C ALA A 33 -1.89 18.57 0.56
N ILE A 34 -0.89 18.39 -0.33
CA ILE A 34 -0.18 19.49 -1.00
C ILE A 34 -1.16 20.40 -1.75
N LYS A 35 -2.06 19.82 -2.57
CA LYS A 35 -3.03 20.58 -3.38
C LYS A 35 -4.19 21.19 -2.57
N GLN A 36 -4.41 20.75 -1.33
CA GLN A 36 -5.28 21.41 -0.36
C GLN A 36 -4.59 22.62 0.28
N ARG A 37 -3.29 22.53 0.56
CA ARG A 37 -2.50 23.56 1.25
C ARG A 37 -2.15 24.74 0.33
N ASP A 38 -1.82 24.45 -0.93
CA ASP A 38 -1.70 25.44 -2.00
C ASP A 38 -2.37 24.93 -3.29
N PRO A 39 -3.54 25.48 -3.68
CA PRO A 39 -4.19 25.13 -4.94
C PRO A 39 -3.43 25.55 -6.21
N THR A 40 -2.44 26.44 -6.12
CA THR A 40 -1.76 27.03 -7.28
C THR A 40 -0.63 26.17 -7.86
N VAL A 41 0.00 25.32 -7.04
CA VAL A 41 1.16 24.50 -7.44
C VAL A 41 0.82 23.52 -8.56
N GLN A 42 1.79 23.30 -9.46
CA GLN A 42 1.71 22.28 -10.50
C GLN A 42 2.22 20.95 -9.94
N ILE A 43 1.39 19.91 -9.94
CA ILE A 43 1.76 18.57 -9.44
C ILE A 43 1.72 17.57 -10.60
N THR A 44 2.78 16.79 -10.75
CA THR A 44 2.82 15.63 -11.64
C THR A 44 3.12 14.36 -10.85
N VAL A 45 2.22 13.40 -10.89
CA VAL A 45 2.38 12.09 -10.25
C VAL A 45 3.00 11.11 -11.25
N PHE A 46 4.23 10.67 -10.96
CA PHE A 46 4.96 9.69 -11.74
C PHE A 46 4.72 8.28 -11.20
N HIS A 47 4.54 7.30 -12.09
CA HIS A 47 4.42 5.90 -11.71
C HIS A 47 5.03 4.99 -12.80
N ASP A 48 5.65 3.87 -12.43
CA ASP A 48 6.33 3.00 -13.39
C ASP A 48 5.39 1.96 -14.03
N ARG A 49 4.42 1.46 -13.24
CA ARG A 49 3.47 0.41 -13.58
C ARG A 49 2.01 0.87 -13.35
N PRO A 50 1.01 0.24 -13.98
CA PRO A 50 -0.39 0.61 -13.79
C PRO A 50 -0.91 0.28 -12.39
N PHE A 51 -1.82 1.09 -11.85
CA PHE A 51 -2.47 0.89 -10.54
C PHE A 51 -2.92 -0.54 -10.23
N GLN A 52 -3.33 -1.31 -11.25
CA GLN A 52 -3.82 -2.68 -11.06
C GLN A 52 -2.72 -3.68 -10.65
N SER A 53 -1.43 -3.34 -10.73
CA SER A 53 -0.30 -4.16 -10.29
C SER A 53 0.51 -3.58 -9.12
N ILE A 54 0.03 -2.52 -8.46
CA ILE A 54 0.66 -1.99 -7.23
C ILE A 54 -0.02 -2.51 -5.96
N LEU A 55 0.73 -2.54 -4.85
CA LEU A 55 0.25 -2.92 -3.51
C LEU A 55 -1.10 -2.25 -3.15
N SER A 56 -1.26 -0.97 -3.49
CA SER A 56 -2.44 -0.18 -3.13
C SER A 56 -3.75 -0.64 -3.79
N ARG A 57 -3.75 -1.47 -4.86
CA ARG A 57 -4.98 -2.15 -5.32
C ARG A 57 -5.54 -3.05 -4.22
N GLY A 58 -4.68 -3.86 -3.62
CA GLY A 58 -5.04 -4.95 -2.72
C GLY A 58 -5.20 -4.55 -1.26
N ILE A 59 -5.21 -3.26 -0.91
CA ILE A 59 -5.46 -2.84 0.47
C ILE A 59 -6.90 -3.25 0.87
N ALA A 60 -7.02 -4.16 1.84
CA ALA A 60 -8.26 -4.42 2.58
C ALA A 60 -8.52 -3.37 3.67
N GLY A 61 -7.46 -2.67 4.11
CA GLY A 61 -7.54 -1.33 4.69
C GLY A 61 -8.44 -1.18 5.91
N LEU A 62 -8.39 -2.08 6.89
CA LEU A 62 -8.94 -1.75 8.22
C LEU A 62 -7.98 -0.78 8.94
N PHE A 63 -8.51 0.32 9.47
CA PHE A 63 -7.76 1.23 10.34
C PHE A 63 -7.38 0.50 11.64
N ARG A 64 -6.08 0.33 11.87
CA ARG A 64 -5.50 -0.23 13.09
C ARG A 64 -4.06 0.26 13.24
N ILE A 65 -3.73 0.93 14.34
CA ILE A 65 -2.36 1.43 14.57
C ILE A 65 -1.44 0.26 14.94
N GLY A 66 -0.20 0.29 14.44
CA GLY A 66 0.72 -0.83 14.47
C GLY A 66 1.35 -1.05 15.84
N GLN A 67 1.94 0.02 16.37
CA GLN A 67 2.61 0.11 17.67
C GLN A 67 2.11 1.33 18.44
N PRO A 68 2.12 1.34 19.78
CA PRO A 68 1.64 2.44 20.62
C PRO A 68 2.64 3.61 20.71
N THR A 69 3.41 3.90 19.65
CA THR A 69 4.39 5.01 19.68
C THR A 69 3.71 6.36 19.44
N PRO A 70 4.19 7.46 20.07
CA PRO A 70 3.63 8.80 19.89
C PRO A 70 3.47 9.21 18.43
N ILE A 71 4.48 8.97 17.58
CA ILE A 71 4.41 9.35 16.16
C ILE A 71 3.37 8.53 15.36
N GLN A 72 3.19 7.23 15.66
CA GLN A 72 2.14 6.43 15.04
C GLN A 72 0.74 6.84 15.54
N ARG A 73 0.61 7.24 16.81
CA ARG A 73 -0.63 7.79 17.38
C ARG A 73 -1.02 9.11 16.72
N LEU A 74 -0.06 10.04 16.53
CA LEU A 74 -0.27 11.32 15.87
C LEU A 74 -0.78 11.13 14.43
N TYR A 75 0.01 10.46 13.57
CA TYR A 75 -0.40 10.20 12.18
C TYR A 75 -1.70 9.41 12.06
N GLY A 76 -1.94 8.50 13.00
CA GLY A 76 -3.16 7.70 13.06
C GLY A 76 -4.39 8.53 13.42
N ASN A 77 -4.28 9.43 14.39
CA ASN A 77 -5.36 10.35 14.78
C ASN A 77 -5.73 11.29 13.62
N GLU A 78 -4.75 11.95 13.00
CA GLU A 78 -4.97 12.80 11.82
C GLU A 78 -5.69 12.04 10.69
N THR A 79 -5.27 10.80 10.45
CA THR A 79 -5.89 9.94 9.42
C THR A 79 -7.31 9.50 9.82
N PHE A 80 -7.55 9.19 11.09
CA PHE A 80 -8.89 8.83 11.59
C PHE A 80 -9.88 10.00 11.46
N VAL A 81 -9.45 11.22 11.80
CA VAL A 81 -10.23 12.45 11.62
C VAL A 81 -10.58 12.66 10.14
N HIS A 82 -9.61 12.51 9.24
CA HIS A 82 -9.82 12.62 7.80
C HIS A 82 -10.80 11.56 7.25
N LEU A 83 -10.62 10.29 7.62
CA LEU A 83 -11.52 9.21 7.20
C LEU A 83 -12.94 9.40 7.75
N ALA A 84 -13.08 9.93 8.98
CA ALA A 84 -14.36 10.30 9.56
C ALA A 84 -15.05 11.43 8.80
N GLU A 85 -14.30 12.43 8.33
CA GLU A 85 -14.86 13.54 7.55
C GLU A 85 -15.29 13.09 6.15
N LEU A 86 -14.49 12.26 5.46
CA LEU A 86 -14.89 11.65 4.20
C LEU A 86 -16.16 10.78 4.36
N TRP A 87 -16.28 10.03 5.45
CA TRP A 87 -17.48 9.23 5.72
C TRP A 87 -18.71 10.10 6.03
N ARG A 88 -18.56 11.21 6.78
CA ARG A 88 -19.67 12.14 7.06
C ARG A 88 -20.16 12.88 5.81
N THR A 89 -19.25 13.30 4.94
CA THR A 89 -19.55 14.14 3.77
C THR A 89 -19.92 13.34 2.52
N LEU A 90 -19.29 12.19 2.30
CA LEU A 90 -19.44 11.37 1.08
C LEU A 90 -19.99 9.97 1.34
N GLY A 91 -20.09 9.52 2.60
CA GLY A 91 -20.41 8.14 2.93
C GLY A 91 -19.49 7.17 2.19
N GLY A 92 -20.08 6.12 1.60
CA GLY A 92 -19.34 5.10 0.86
C GLY A 92 -18.79 5.53 -0.51
N PHE A 93 -19.07 6.75 -1.01
CA PHE A 93 -18.65 7.16 -2.36
C PHE A 93 -17.13 7.33 -2.51
N SER A 94 -16.41 7.61 -1.43
CA SER A 94 -14.94 7.62 -1.40
C SER A 94 -14.32 6.21 -1.33
N GLY A 95 -15.13 5.17 -1.10
CA GLY A 95 -14.68 3.83 -0.76
C GLY A 95 -14.51 3.57 0.74
N VAL A 96 -14.41 4.63 1.55
CA VAL A 96 -14.33 4.55 3.01
C VAL A 96 -15.65 4.06 3.60
N GLN A 97 -15.60 3.22 4.63
CA GLN A 97 -16.77 2.75 5.38
C GLN A 97 -16.50 2.70 6.87
N LEU A 98 -17.53 2.93 7.69
CA LEU A 98 -17.48 2.61 9.11
C LEU A 98 -17.74 1.10 9.32
N LEU A 99 -16.88 0.44 10.10
CA LEU A 99 -16.93 -1.01 10.34
C LEU A 99 -16.62 -1.33 11.81
N SER A 100 -17.53 -2.07 12.45
CA SER A 100 -17.37 -2.64 13.79
C SER A 100 -16.73 -4.02 13.73
N GLY A 101 -16.08 -4.46 14.81
CA GLY A 101 -15.52 -5.81 14.86
C GLY A 101 -14.67 -6.09 16.09
N HIS A 102 -13.92 -7.19 16.02
CA HIS A 102 -13.25 -7.78 17.17
C HIS A 102 -11.82 -8.25 16.86
N ILE A 103 -10.96 -8.21 17.87
CA ILE A 103 -9.65 -8.88 17.87
C ILE A 103 -9.59 -9.80 19.08
N MET A 104 -9.34 -11.08 18.83
CA MET A 104 -9.20 -12.15 19.82
C MET A 104 -7.73 -12.58 19.87
N SER A 105 -7.16 -12.71 21.07
CA SER A 105 -5.83 -13.30 21.25
C SER A 105 -5.63 -13.92 22.64
N GLU A 106 -4.73 -14.89 22.71
CA GLU A 106 -4.22 -15.48 23.96
C GLU A 106 -3.27 -14.53 24.70
N ASP A 107 -2.54 -13.66 23.99
CA ASP A 107 -1.73 -12.62 24.64
C ASP A 107 -2.54 -11.34 24.85
N GLU A 108 -3.06 -11.14 26.07
CA GLU A 108 -3.72 -9.89 26.43
C GLU A 108 -2.78 -8.68 26.34
N ASN A 109 -1.46 -8.82 26.49
CA ASN A 109 -0.54 -7.68 26.43
C ASN A 109 -0.60 -7.01 25.05
N SER A 110 -0.59 -7.80 23.97
CA SER A 110 -0.79 -7.31 22.61
C SER A 110 -2.13 -6.56 22.40
N LEU A 111 -3.18 -6.93 23.14
CA LEU A 111 -4.48 -6.24 23.15
C LEU A 111 -4.43 -4.94 23.98
N ARG A 112 -3.68 -4.93 25.08
CA ARG A 112 -3.38 -3.71 25.85
C ARG A 112 -2.50 -2.73 25.07
N ASP A 113 -1.65 -3.22 24.16
CA ASP A 113 -0.96 -2.37 23.19
C ASP A 113 -1.90 -1.79 22.13
N GLN A 114 -3.01 -2.47 21.79
CA GLN A 114 -4.05 -1.86 20.95
C GLN A 114 -4.79 -0.74 21.70
N GLU A 115 -5.10 -0.98 22.98
CA GLU A 115 -5.73 0.00 23.88
C GLU A 115 -4.84 1.26 23.99
N ARG A 116 -3.54 1.09 24.26
CA ARG A 116 -2.54 2.18 24.24
C ARG A 116 -2.40 2.84 22.86
N ALA A 117 -2.45 2.07 21.78
CA ALA A 117 -2.18 2.60 20.44
C ALA A 117 -3.37 3.38 19.85
N TYR A 118 -4.62 3.03 20.13
CA TYR A 118 -5.77 3.70 19.50
C TYR A 118 -7.11 3.60 20.26
N GLY A 119 -7.14 3.11 21.50
CA GLY A 119 -8.40 2.93 22.24
C GLY A 119 -9.19 4.21 22.50
N ASP A 120 -8.51 5.35 22.53
CA ASP A 120 -9.04 6.71 22.63
C ASP A 120 -9.31 7.39 21.28
N ILE A 121 -8.80 6.82 20.18
CA ILE A 121 -8.95 7.35 18.81
C ILE A 121 -10.17 6.72 18.12
N VAL A 122 -10.38 5.41 18.28
CA VAL A 122 -11.48 4.67 17.62
C VAL A 122 -12.77 4.67 18.45
N TYR A 123 -13.91 4.41 17.81
CA TYR A 123 -15.19 4.39 18.50
C TYR A 123 -15.42 3.05 19.23
N ASN A 124 -16.04 3.11 20.42
CA ASN A 124 -16.48 1.93 21.18
C ASN A 124 -15.37 0.91 21.47
N PHE A 125 -14.12 1.35 21.68
CA PHE A 125 -13.05 0.46 22.12
C PHE A 125 -13.33 -0.07 23.54
N ARG A 126 -13.32 -1.39 23.70
CA ARG A 126 -13.48 -2.06 25.01
C ARG A 126 -13.09 -3.53 24.93
N PHE A 127 -12.78 -4.11 26.08
CA PHE A 127 -12.77 -5.57 26.24
C PHE A 127 -14.21 -6.11 26.31
N LEU A 128 -14.42 -7.33 25.82
CA LEU A 128 -15.70 -8.05 25.95
C LEU A 128 -15.78 -8.81 27.27
N SER A 129 -16.96 -8.89 27.86
CA SER A 129 -17.22 -9.80 28.98
C SER A 129 -17.23 -11.28 28.53
N ASP A 130 -17.13 -12.23 29.47
CA ASP A 130 -17.24 -13.65 29.13
C ASP A 130 -18.63 -14.04 28.60
N GLU A 131 -19.68 -13.32 28.97
CA GLU A 131 -21.03 -13.50 28.41
C GLU A 131 -21.09 -13.00 26.96
N GLU A 132 -20.47 -11.86 26.66
CA GLU A 132 -20.34 -11.35 25.30
C GLU A 132 -19.46 -12.25 24.42
N LYS A 133 -18.39 -12.82 24.98
CA LYS A 133 -17.56 -13.84 24.30
C LYS A 133 -18.40 -15.08 23.97
N ARG A 134 -19.08 -15.68 24.95
CA ARG A 134 -19.88 -16.92 24.78
C ARG A 134 -21.11 -16.74 23.87
N SER A 135 -21.66 -15.53 23.77
CA SER A 135 -22.80 -15.24 22.89
C SER A 135 -22.42 -14.90 21.44
N GLN A 136 -21.17 -14.49 21.17
CA GLN A 136 -20.71 -14.09 19.84
C GLN A 136 -19.84 -15.13 19.12
N PHE A 137 -19.16 -16.02 19.85
CA PHE A 137 -18.24 -17.00 19.26
C PHE A 137 -18.54 -18.43 19.74
N SER A 138 -18.39 -19.41 18.84
CA SER A 138 -18.56 -20.84 19.11
C SER A 138 -17.21 -21.58 19.25
N SER A 139 -16.14 -20.85 19.59
CA SER A 139 -14.77 -21.37 19.59
C SER A 139 -14.39 -22.01 20.93
N SER A 140 -13.72 -23.16 20.89
CA SER A 140 -13.10 -23.77 22.07
C SER A 140 -12.01 -22.89 22.69
N HIS A 141 -11.40 -22.00 21.91
CA HIS A 141 -10.36 -21.07 22.37
C HIS A 141 -10.90 -19.82 23.09
N LEU A 142 -12.16 -19.82 23.54
CA LEU A 142 -12.80 -18.66 24.17
C LEU A 142 -12.37 -18.38 25.62
N GLU A 143 -12.05 -19.45 26.35
CA GLU A 143 -11.76 -19.37 27.79
C GLU A 143 -10.31 -18.90 28.03
N GLU A 144 -9.40 -19.29 27.12
CA GLU A 144 -7.97 -18.94 27.14
C GLU A 144 -7.66 -17.60 26.44
N SER A 145 -8.65 -16.91 25.88
CA SER A 145 -8.44 -15.69 25.07
C SER A 145 -9.22 -14.48 25.60
N SER A 146 -8.51 -13.35 25.64
CA SER A 146 -9.12 -12.03 25.76
C SER A 146 -9.57 -11.53 24.39
N VAL A 147 -10.62 -10.70 24.38
CA VAL A 147 -11.21 -10.17 23.15
C VAL A 147 -11.51 -8.69 23.33
N ILE A 148 -10.99 -7.87 22.43
CA ILE A 148 -11.39 -6.45 22.29
C ILE A 148 -12.42 -6.30 21.17
N HIS A 149 -13.33 -5.36 21.35
CA HIS A 149 -14.23 -4.84 20.32
C HIS A 149 -13.90 -3.38 20.05
N TYR A 150 -14.03 -2.94 18.81
CA TYR A 150 -14.06 -1.52 18.45
C TYR A 150 -14.76 -1.28 17.11
N THR A 151 -14.97 -0.01 16.77
CA THR A 151 -15.53 0.47 15.51
C THR A 151 -14.62 1.53 14.91
N ALA A 152 -14.13 1.28 13.71
CA ALA A 152 -13.18 2.15 13.00
C ALA A 152 -13.52 2.22 11.51
N PHE A 153 -12.67 2.87 10.72
CA PHE A 153 -12.85 2.95 9.28
C PHE A 153 -12.18 1.80 8.53
N THR A 154 -12.79 1.35 7.44
CA THR A 154 -12.20 0.43 6.47
C THR A 154 -12.27 1.03 5.07
N SER A 155 -11.40 0.60 4.14
CA SER A 155 -11.60 0.87 2.71
C SER A 155 -10.88 -0.14 1.82
N GLU A 156 -11.54 -0.50 0.71
CA GLU A 156 -10.88 -1.15 -0.43
C GLU A 156 -9.96 -0.15 -1.12
N GLY A 157 -8.67 -0.47 -1.24
CA GLY A 157 -7.71 0.36 -1.98
C GLY A 157 -8.09 0.54 -3.44
N ALA A 158 -8.68 -0.51 -4.05
CA ALA A 158 -9.30 -0.51 -5.37
C ALA A 158 -10.51 0.44 -5.53
N LYS A 159 -10.95 1.13 -4.48
CA LYS A 159 -11.96 2.20 -4.52
C LYS A 159 -11.37 3.54 -4.07
N TYR A 160 -10.68 3.56 -2.93
CA TYR A 160 -10.11 4.78 -2.36
C TYR A 160 -9.07 5.46 -3.26
N CYS A 161 -8.15 4.69 -3.83
CA CYS A 161 -7.09 5.24 -4.66
C CYS A 161 -7.63 5.73 -6.03
N PRO A 162 -8.49 4.99 -6.75
CA PRO A 162 -9.17 5.51 -7.95
C PRO A 162 -10.05 6.74 -7.68
N TRP A 163 -10.71 6.82 -6.53
CA TRP A 163 -11.45 8.03 -6.12
C TRP A 163 -10.51 9.22 -5.93
N MET A 164 -9.46 9.11 -5.08
CA MET A 164 -8.48 10.18 -4.90
C MET A 164 -7.83 10.61 -6.22
N LYS A 165 -7.45 9.66 -7.08
CA LYS A 165 -6.88 9.95 -8.41
C LYS A 165 -7.84 10.76 -9.29
N LYS A 166 -9.15 10.46 -9.25
CA LYS A 166 -10.16 11.25 -9.97
C LYS A 166 -10.27 12.68 -9.41
N GLU A 167 -10.29 12.84 -8.09
CA GLU A 167 -10.35 14.16 -7.44
C GLU A 167 -9.08 15.00 -7.70
N LEU A 168 -7.91 14.36 -7.81
CA LEU A 168 -6.65 15.01 -8.19
C LEU A 168 -6.66 15.45 -9.67
N ILE A 169 -7.10 14.60 -10.59
CA ILE A 169 -7.26 14.97 -12.01
C ILE A 169 -8.25 16.14 -12.17
N ALA A 170 -9.36 16.14 -11.42
CA ALA A 170 -10.32 17.25 -11.39
C ALA A 170 -9.73 18.58 -10.85
N LYS A 171 -8.61 18.52 -10.12
CA LYS A 171 -7.85 19.68 -9.59
C LYS A 171 -6.61 20.02 -10.46
N GLY A 172 -6.51 19.45 -11.66
CA GLY A 172 -5.40 19.73 -12.59
C GLY A 172 -4.07 19.12 -12.17
N VAL A 173 -4.09 17.91 -11.59
CA VAL A 173 -2.88 17.11 -11.30
C VAL A 173 -2.65 16.10 -12.41
N ASP A 174 -1.48 16.17 -13.03
CA ASP A 174 -1.08 15.27 -14.11
C ASP A 174 -0.63 13.90 -13.58
N PHE A 175 -0.83 12.86 -14.39
CA PHE A 175 -0.35 11.50 -14.11
C PHE A 175 0.44 10.96 -15.31
N VAL A 176 1.70 10.63 -15.09
CA VAL A 176 2.63 10.21 -16.16
C VAL A 176 3.20 8.84 -15.83
N GLN A 177 2.95 7.85 -16.70
CA GLN A 177 3.59 6.55 -16.56
C GLN A 177 5.05 6.62 -17.05
N ARG A 178 5.98 6.76 -16.11
CA ARG A 178 7.43 6.78 -16.29
C ARG A 178 8.10 6.12 -15.08
N LYS A 179 9.00 5.16 -15.34
CA LYS A 179 9.94 4.68 -14.31
C LYS A 179 10.94 5.81 -14.01
N ILE A 180 11.15 6.07 -12.72
CA ILE A 180 12.26 6.89 -12.22
C ILE A 180 13.31 5.91 -11.70
N ASP A 181 14.55 6.05 -12.16
CA ASP A 181 15.63 5.13 -11.84
C ASP A 181 16.46 5.61 -10.63
N ASN A 182 16.77 6.90 -10.52
CA ASN A 182 17.52 7.53 -9.42
C ASN A 182 16.92 8.90 -9.01
N LEU A 183 17.24 9.35 -7.79
CA LEU A 183 17.12 10.77 -7.37
C LEU A 183 18.49 11.36 -6.99
N ASP A 184 19.56 10.62 -7.23
CA ASP A 184 20.91 11.02 -6.90
C ASP A 184 21.49 11.80 -8.08
N GLU A 185 22.12 12.93 -7.79
CA GLU A 185 23.54 12.81 -7.45
C GLU A 185 23.81 13.52 -6.11
N VAL A 186 24.93 13.15 -5.48
CA VAL A 186 25.41 13.72 -4.22
C VAL A 186 26.86 14.13 -4.44
N LEU A 187 27.22 15.36 -4.06
CA LEU A 187 28.62 15.83 -4.07
C LEU A 187 29.41 15.16 -2.94
N GLY A 188 29.70 13.87 -3.12
CA GLY A 188 30.67 13.14 -2.31
C GLY A 188 32.06 13.75 -2.53
N VAL A 189 32.66 14.25 -1.46
CA VAL A 189 34.02 14.79 -1.50
C VAL A 189 34.98 13.69 -1.97
N LEU A 190 35.67 13.92 -3.09
CA LEU A 190 36.77 13.09 -3.54
C LEU A 190 37.89 13.12 -2.49
N SER A 191 37.99 12.09 -1.67
CA SER A 191 39.16 11.88 -0.82
C SER A 191 40.34 11.51 -1.73
N GLU A 192 41.44 12.28 -1.67
CA GLU A 192 42.61 12.07 -2.54
C GLU A 192 43.41 10.81 -2.18
N ARG A 193 42.84 9.64 -2.48
CA ARG A 193 43.53 8.35 -2.68
C ARG A 193 42.83 7.70 -3.87
N GLU A 194 43.53 7.23 -4.90
CA GLU A 194 44.90 6.73 -4.91
C GLU A 194 45.75 7.37 -6.02
N ARG A 195 46.96 7.84 -5.67
CA ARG A 195 48.04 8.00 -6.67
C ARG A 195 48.72 6.65 -6.85
N GLY A 196 48.23 5.92 -7.85
CA GLY A 196 48.74 4.74 -8.55
C GLY A 196 49.90 3.91 -7.99
N GLU A 197 49.80 2.59 -8.22
CA GLU A 197 50.94 1.85 -8.78
C GLU A 197 50.43 0.69 -9.66
N SER A 198 51.15 0.35 -10.73
CA SER A 198 50.77 -0.74 -11.65
C SER A 198 51.69 -1.95 -11.47
N GLN A 199 51.14 -3.12 -11.11
CA GLN A 199 51.87 -4.39 -11.26
C GLN A 199 51.05 -5.50 -11.94
N ARG A 200 51.57 -5.86 -13.12
CA ARG A 200 51.47 -7.12 -13.88
C ARG A 200 50.82 -8.31 -13.14
N GLY A 201 49.73 -8.84 -13.69
CA GLY A 201 49.11 -10.09 -13.22
C GLY A 201 49.78 -11.37 -13.73
N ARG A 202 49.24 -12.53 -13.35
CA ARG A 202 49.56 -13.87 -13.87
C ARG A 202 48.35 -14.80 -13.73
N VAL A 203 48.15 -15.70 -14.69
CA VAL A 203 47.06 -16.72 -14.72
C VAL A 203 47.65 -18.11 -14.44
N PRO A 204 47.00 -18.91 -13.58
CA PRO A 204 46.50 -20.26 -13.96
C PRO A 204 45.15 -20.60 -13.25
N ALA A 205 44.40 -21.66 -13.54
CA ALA A 205 44.23 -22.51 -14.74
C ALA A 205 42.93 -23.35 -14.53
N GLU A 206 42.48 -24.11 -15.53
CA GLU A 206 41.27 -24.96 -15.48
C GLU A 206 41.44 -26.22 -14.59
N LEU A 207 40.31 -26.83 -14.21
CA LEU A 207 40.14 -28.29 -14.22
C LEU A 207 38.66 -28.70 -14.09
N ASP A 208 38.22 -29.63 -14.95
CA ASP A 208 36.84 -30.09 -15.07
C ASP A 208 36.42 -31.19 -14.06
N LYS A 209 35.10 -31.45 -13.99
CA LYS A 209 34.54 -32.81 -14.08
C LYS A 209 33.03 -32.83 -14.37
N GLU A 210 32.60 -33.89 -15.05
CA GLU A 210 31.26 -34.12 -15.62
C GLU A 210 30.78 -35.56 -15.24
N GLU A 211 29.61 -36.02 -15.75
CA GLU A 211 29.02 -37.39 -15.63
C GLU A 211 28.47 -37.75 -14.21
N ASP A 212 27.48 -38.63 -13.94
CA ASP A 212 26.52 -39.48 -14.71
C ASP A 212 25.38 -39.97 -13.72
N LEU A 213 24.18 -40.50 -14.04
CA LEU A 213 23.19 -40.32 -15.13
C LEU A 213 21.82 -41.00 -14.78
N VAL A 214 20.79 -40.82 -15.64
CA VAL A 214 19.64 -41.72 -15.95
C VAL A 214 18.51 -42.06 -14.92
N GLY A 215 17.25 -41.87 -15.39
CA GLY A 215 16.10 -42.78 -15.16
C GLY A 215 15.07 -42.38 -14.08
N GLY A 216 13.74 -42.54 -14.27
CA GLY A 216 12.97 -42.93 -15.47
C GLY A 216 11.46 -43.18 -15.20
N ASN A 217 10.67 -43.30 -16.29
CA ASN A 217 9.28 -43.81 -16.41
C ASN A 217 8.04 -42.99 -15.93
N LEU A 218 7.08 -42.89 -16.86
CA LEU A 218 5.63 -42.67 -16.65
C LEU A 218 4.90 -44.04 -16.72
N PRO A 219 3.72 -44.21 -16.10
CA PRO A 219 2.42 -44.12 -16.81
C PRO A 219 1.29 -43.51 -15.93
N GLY A 220 0.02 -43.37 -16.32
CA GLY A 220 -0.65 -43.50 -17.63
C GLY A 220 -2.16 -43.80 -17.58
N SER A 221 -2.99 -42.86 -18.07
CA SER A 221 -4.34 -43.05 -18.68
C SER A 221 -5.66 -43.17 -17.84
N ILE A 222 -6.68 -42.43 -18.33
CA ILE A 222 -8.14 -42.74 -18.50
C ILE A 222 -9.09 -43.03 -17.29
N SER A 223 -10.09 -42.14 -17.08
CA SER A 223 -11.56 -42.40 -17.09
C SER A 223 -12.36 -41.13 -16.66
N ARG A 224 -13.25 -40.57 -17.50
CA ARG A 224 -14.72 -40.76 -17.66
C ARG A 224 -15.63 -40.27 -16.51
N PHE A 225 -16.64 -39.46 -16.90
CA PHE A 225 -17.79 -39.02 -16.08
C PHE A 225 -18.72 -40.17 -15.66
N PRO A 226 -19.55 -39.95 -14.63
CA PRO A 226 -21.01 -39.92 -14.86
C PRO A 226 -21.66 -38.59 -14.41
N ALA A 227 -22.99 -38.47 -14.56
CA ALA A 227 -23.73 -37.22 -14.36
C ALA A 227 -24.96 -37.38 -13.45
N ARG A 228 -25.39 -36.25 -12.87
CA ARG A 228 -26.70 -35.97 -12.24
C ARG A 228 -27.19 -36.92 -11.13
N SER A 229 -27.50 -36.32 -9.97
CA SER A 229 -28.81 -36.52 -9.34
C SER A 229 -29.43 -35.15 -9.02
N LYS A 230 -30.77 -35.11 -8.87
CA LYS A 230 -31.51 -33.93 -8.37
C LYS A 230 -32.16 -34.33 -7.04
N ALA A 231 -31.97 -33.54 -5.99
CA ALA A 231 -32.81 -33.58 -4.80
C ALA A 231 -33.71 -32.35 -4.76
N ARG A 232 -34.92 -32.49 -4.20
CA ARG A 232 -35.88 -31.37 -4.01
C ARG A 232 -35.68 -30.74 -2.62
N PRO A 233 -36.05 -29.46 -2.42
CA PRO A 233 -36.08 -28.87 -1.09
C PRO A 233 -37.18 -29.50 -0.22
N HIS A 234 -36.91 -29.66 1.07
CA HIS A 234 -37.95 -29.87 2.07
C HIS A 234 -38.38 -28.52 2.63
N ASN A 235 -39.64 -28.16 2.41
CA ASN A 235 -40.29 -27.11 3.19
C ASN A 235 -40.54 -27.62 4.61
N TRP A 236 -40.29 -26.78 5.61
CA TRP A 236 -41.03 -26.79 6.87
C TRP A 236 -41.74 -25.45 7.04
N HIS A 237 -42.87 -25.46 7.74
CA HIS A 237 -43.77 -24.33 7.91
C HIS A 237 -44.31 -24.31 9.35
N SER A 238 -44.80 -23.12 9.74
CA SER A 238 -45.65 -22.83 10.91
C SER A 238 -44.99 -22.82 12.31
N GLY A 239 -45.58 -21.98 13.18
CA GLY A 239 -45.23 -21.81 14.60
C GLY A 239 -44.08 -20.82 14.88
N THR A 240 -44.20 -19.83 15.76
CA THR A 240 -45.40 -19.24 16.40
C THR A 240 -45.11 -17.77 16.79
N ARG A 241 -46.12 -16.97 17.16
CA ARG A 241 -46.02 -15.50 17.31
C ARG A 241 -46.40 -14.99 18.71
N ALA A 242 -45.41 -14.74 19.56
CA ALA A 242 -45.47 -13.94 20.80
C ALA A 242 -44.02 -13.61 21.23
N GLY A 243 -43.69 -12.56 21.97
CA GLY A 243 -44.45 -11.38 22.42
C GLY A 243 -43.48 -10.43 23.16
N ARG A 244 -43.61 -9.10 23.01
CA ARG A 244 -42.72 -8.12 23.67
C ARG A 244 -43.31 -7.60 24.99
N PRO A 245 -42.50 -7.36 26.02
CA PRO A 245 -42.60 -6.19 26.88
C PRO A 245 -41.76 -5.02 26.31
N ALA A 246 -42.02 -3.80 26.76
CA ALA A 246 -41.21 -2.61 26.45
C ALA A 246 -40.38 -2.20 27.68
N ALA A 247 -39.28 -1.49 27.43
CA ALA A 247 -38.48 -0.79 28.43
C ALA A 247 -38.08 0.59 27.88
N GLU A 248 -37.69 1.50 28.76
CA GLU A 248 -37.86 2.95 28.54
C GLU A 248 -36.64 3.65 27.90
N LYS A 249 -36.87 4.90 27.46
CA LYS A 249 -35.81 5.80 26.96
C LYS A 249 -35.42 6.81 28.05
N PRO A 250 -34.12 7.01 28.34
CA PRO A 250 -33.66 8.26 28.95
C PRO A 250 -33.69 9.42 27.94
N ALA A 251 -33.71 10.66 28.44
CA ALA A 251 -33.94 11.87 27.65
C ALA A 251 -32.67 12.45 26.98
N GLN A 252 -32.88 13.29 25.95
CA GLN A 252 -31.87 14.23 25.45
C GLN A 252 -32.15 15.64 25.99
N PRO A 253 -31.12 16.45 26.33
CA PRO A 253 -31.29 17.88 26.54
C PRO A 253 -31.46 18.61 25.20
N VAL A 254 -32.27 19.67 25.21
CA VAL A 254 -32.45 20.62 24.10
C VAL A 254 -31.53 21.83 24.32
N LEU A 255 -31.00 22.40 23.24
CA LEU A 255 -30.53 23.79 23.19
C LEU A 255 -30.73 24.34 21.77
N ASP A 256 -30.95 25.65 21.67
CA ASP A 256 -31.73 26.26 20.57
C ASP A 256 -30.95 26.63 19.30
N ALA A 257 -31.72 26.88 18.23
CA ALA A 257 -31.25 27.44 16.96
C ALA A 257 -31.25 28.99 16.96
N PRO A 258 -30.79 29.64 15.88
CA PRO A 258 -31.78 30.05 14.88
C PRO A 258 -31.35 29.90 13.41
N LEU A 259 -32.32 30.07 12.50
CA LEU A 259 -32.22 29.83 11.05
C LEU A 259 -32.07 31.12 10.22
N SER A 260 -31.23 31.07 9.18
CA SER A 260 -31.47 31.76 7.89
C SER A 260 -30.66 31.07 6.77
N ARG A 261 -31.32 30.39 5.80
CA ARG A 261 -32.04 30.89 4.61
C ARG A 261 -31.14 31.40 3.47
N ILE A 262 -31.06 30.61 2.40
CA ILE A 262 -31.09 31.05 0.98
C ILE A 262 -31.78 29.95 0.16
N TRP A 263 -32.26 30.27 -1.05
CA TRP A 263 -33.14 29.40 -1.88
C TRP A 263 -32.39 28.21 -2.52
N ARG A 264 -32.97 27.02 -2.79
CA ARG A 264 -34.28 26.53 -3.30
C ARG A 264 -34.29 26.26 -4.82
N ALA A 265 -34.58 25.00 -5.18
CA ALA A 265 -35.04 24.47 -6.46
C ALA A 265 -34.08 24.33 -7.67
N ALA A 266 -33.90 23.08 -8.11
CA ALA A 266 -33.68 22.68 -9.50
C ALA A 266 -34.55 21.43 -9.79
N GLN A 267 -35.17 21.34 -10.97
CA GLN A 267 -36.02 20.21 -11.38
C GLN A 267 -35.29 19.22 -12.31
N PRO A 268 -35.77 17.97 -12.45
CA PRO A 268 -35.06 16.93 -13.20
C PRO A 268 -35.04 17.21 -14.71
N VAL A 269 -33.83 17.20 -15.30
CA VAL A 269 -33.65 17.36 -16.75
C VAL A 269 -34.00 16.06 -17.48
N THR A 270 -34.77 16.19 -18.57
CA THR A 270 -35.28 15.07 -19.37
C THR A 270 -34.23 14.48 -20.32
N ARG A 271 -34.42 13.21 -20.70
CA ARG A 271 -33.57 12.51 -21.68
C ARG A 271 -33.66 13.17 -23.07
N ILE A 272 -32.52 13.53 -23.65
CA ILE A 272 -32.39 13.89 -25.07
C ILE A 272 -31.73 12.72 -25.81
N ARG A 273 -32.25 12.37 -27.00
CA ARG A 273 -31.65 11.41 -27.93
C ARG A 273 -30.85 12.16 -29.01
N PRO A 274 -29.66 11.70 -29.42
CA PRO A 274 -29.04 12.13 -30.67
C PRO A 274 -29.72 11.49 -31.90
N PRO A 275 -29.70 12.14 -33.09
CA PRO A 275 -30.30 11.62 -34.33
C PRO A 275 -29.38 10.65 -35.10
N PHE A 276 -29.95 9.97 -36.10
CA PHE A 276 -29.27 8.96 -36.93
C PHE A 276 -28.41 9.56 -38.06
N GLY A 277 -27.10 9.26 -38.01
CA GLY A 277 -26.41 8.48 -39.05
C GLY A 277 -25.95 9.13 -40.36
N ARG A 278 -24.70 8.79 -40.75
CA ARG A 278 -24.38 8.33 -42.11
C ARG A 278 -23.10 7.47 -42.15
N LYS A 279 -23.03 6.70 -43.24
CA LYS A 279 -21.95 5.83 -43.77
C LYS A 279 -20.58 6.55 -43.84
N SER A 280 -19.41 5.91 -43.94
CA SER A 280 -18.96 4.51 -43.73
C SER A 280 -17.46 4.42 -44.04
N CYS A 281 -16.70 3.53 -43.39
CA CYS A 281 -15.60 2.76 -44.01
C CYS A 281 -15.09 1.69 -43.03
N ALA A 282 -14.72 0.52 -43.54
CA ALA A 282 -14.17 -0.57 -42.74
C ALA A 282 -12.77 -0.94 -43.26
N VAL A 283 -11.80 -1.05 -42.36
CA VAL A 283 -10.46 -1.59 -42.66
C VAL A 283 -10.11 -2.62 -41.58
N GLY A 284 -9.94 -3.87 -42.01
CA GLY A 284 -9.49 -4.98 -41.14
C GLY A 284 -7.98 -5.00 -40.95
N PRO A 285 -7.46 -5.83 -40.03
CA PRO A 285 -6.07 -5.77 -39.59
C PRO A 285 -5.09 -6.44 -40.57
N ILE A 286 -3.92 -5.83 -40.74
CA ILE A 286 -2.77 -6.42 -41.44
C ILE A 286 -1.76 -6.93 -40.41
N LYS A 287 -1.42 -8.22 -40.46
CA LYS A 287 -0.29 -8.82 -39.73
C LYS A 287 0.93 -8.91 -40.65
N PRO A 288 2.13 -8.50 -40.23
CA PRO A 288 3.37 -8.92 -40.87
C PRO A 288 3.74 -10.34 -40.43
N THR A 289 3.87 -11.27 -41.38
CA THR A 289 4.51 -12.58 -41.17
C THR A 289 5.96 -12.56 -41.62
N ALA A 290 6.81 -13.39 -41.01
CA ALA A 290 8.25 -13.44 -41.32
C ALA A 290 8.57 -14.15 -42.66
N ARG A 291 9.84 -13.99 -43.10
CA ARG A 291 10.44 -14.37 -44.41
C ARG A 291 10.03 -13.38 -45.53
N LEU A 292 10.95 -12.90 -46.37
CA LEU A 292 12.03 -13.64 -47.03
C LEU A 292 13.36 -12.87 -47.07
N VAL A 293 14.46 -13.53 -46.67
CA VAL A 293 15.85 -13.06 -46.88
C VAL A 293 16.44 -13.79 -48.08
N SER A 294 16.72 -13.10 -49.19
CA SER A 294 17.65 -13.56 -50.24
C SER A 294 17.76 -12.60 -51.43
N ARG A 295 18.69 -11.62 -51.39
CA ARG A 295 19.35 -11.00 -52.57
C ARG A 295 20.38 -9.95 -52.16
N LEU A 296 21.66 -10.34 -52.05
CA LEU A 296 22.87 -9.53 -52.31
C LEU A 296 24.12 -10.39 -52.05
N SER A 297 24.39 -11.34 -52.94
CA SER A 297 25.56 -12.23 -52.87
C SER A 297 26.23 -12.35 -54.24
N ARG A 298 26.88 -11.25 -54.69
CA ARG A 298 27.69 -11.26 -55.91
C ARG A 298 28.69 -10.09 -56.02
N PHE A 299 29.71 -10.06 -55.17
CA PHE A 299 31.05 -9.55 -55.49
C PHE A 299 32.06 -10.13 -54.49
N PHE A 300 33.31 -10.32 -54.93
CA PHE A 300 34.42 -11.00 -54.22
C PHE A 300 34.16 -12.47 -53.83
N GLY A 301 34.71 -13.38 -54.64
CA GLY A 301 35.13 -14.70 -54.18
C GLY A 301 36.64 -14.68 -53.91
N GLY A 302 37.09 -15.30 -52.82
CA GLY A 302 38.51 -15.34 -52.46
C GLY A 302 38.70 -15.81 -51.02
N ARG A 303 39.31 -16.98 -50.85
CA ARG A 303 39.51 -17.65 -49.55
C ARG A 303 40.22 -16.76 -48.52
N TRP A 304 39.61 -16.60 -47.34
CA TRP A 304 40.30 -16.72 -46.04
C TRP A 304 39.34 -17.44 -45.08
N ALA A 305 39.88 -18.13 -44.08
CA ALA A 305 39.13 -19.00 -43.19
C ALA A 305 39.31 -18.61 -41.72
N GLY A 306 38.30 -18.90 -40.89
CA GLY A 306 38.45 -19.03 -39.44
C GLY A 306 38.55 -17.73 -38.63
N ALA A 307 37.43 -17.02 -38.46
CA ALA A 307 37.21 -16.16 -37.29
C ALA A 307 35.72 -16.21 -36.90
N SER A 308 35.43 -16.38 -35.61
CA SER A 308 34.05 -16.56 -35.12
C SER A 308 33.27 -15.24 -35.05
N THR A 309 31.97 -15.31 -35.30
CA THR A 309 31.03 -14.19 -35.10
C THR A 309 30.90 -13.88 -33.62
N ARG A 310 31.63 -12.85 -33.15
CA ARG A 310 31.51 -12.32 -31.77
C ARG A 310 31.67 -10.80 -31.64
N ALA A 311 31.80 -10.06 -32.76
CA ALA A 311 32.08 -8.63 -32.76
C ALA A 311 30.94 -7.74 -33.31
N SER A 312 29.82 -8.35 -33.74
CA SER A 312 28.68 -7.65 -34.34
C SER A 312 27.56 -7.30 -33.35
N ASP A 313 27.42 -8.06 -32.27
CA ASP A 313 26.29 -7.92 -31.34
C ASP A 313 26.60 -6.95 -30.18
N ASP A 314 27.85 -6.89 -29.72
CA ASP A 314 28.30 -5.94 -28.68
C ASP A 314 28.13 -4.46 -29.08
N LEU A 315 28.24 -4.16 -30.38
CA LEU A 315 28.01 -2.82 -30.93
C LEU A 315 26.53 -2.40 -30.92
N LEU A 316 25.59 -3.34 -30.77
CA LEU A 316 24.16 -3.04 -30.56
C LEU A 316 23.78 -3.03 -29.07
N ALA A 317 24.57 -3.67 -28.19
CA ALA A 317 24.39 -3.59 -26.75
C ALA A 317 24.77 -2.21 -26.17
N CYS A 318 25.80 -1.56 -26.73
CA CYS A 318 26.39 -0.33 -26.19
C CYS A 318 25.48 0.92 -26.30
N CYS A 319 24.49 0.94 -27.20
CA CYS A 319 23.64 2.11 -27.46
C CYS A 319 22.33 2.17 -26.63
N ARG A 320 22.37 1.74 -25.36
CA ARG A 320 21.25 1.93 -24.40
C ARG A 320 21.57 2.72 -23.14
N TYR A 321 22.65 3.51 -23.16
CA TYR A 321 22.75 4.68 -22.28
C TYR A 321 21.67 5.71 -22.65
N ARG A 322 20.45 5.52 -22.14
CA ARG A 322 19.57 6.65 -21.87
C ARG A 322 20.20 7.41 -20.72
N THR A 323 20.68 8.63 -20.98
CA THR A 323 20.98 9.59 -19.92
C THR A 323 19.72 9.75 -19.06
N ALA A 324 19.85 9.47 -17.77
CA ALA A 324 18.75 9.64 -16.83
C ALA A 324 18.51 11.14 -16.64
N ILE A 325 17.41 11.65 -17.19
CA ILE A 325 17.02 13.05 -16.96
C ILE A 325 16.38 13.10 -15.57
N LEU A 326 17.09 13.69 -14.62
CA LEU A 326 16.61 13.93 -13.26
C LEU A 326 15.45 14.92 -13.29
N LEU A 327 14.44 14.70 -12.44
CA LEU A 327 13.23 15.53 -12.37
C LEU A 327 13.54 17.01 -12.14
N ALA A 328 14.58 17.31 -11.36
CA ALA A 328 15.05 18.67 -11.12
C ALA A 328 15.48 19.39 -12.42
N ASP A 329 16.15 18.69 -13.34
CA ASP A 329 16.56 19.23 -14.64
C ASP A 329 15.38 19.39 -15.62
N GLU A 330 14.21 18.81 -15.33
CA GLU A 330 12.94 19.11 -16.01
C GLU A 330 12.19 20.30 -15.36
N GLY A 331 12.78 20.91 -14.34
CA GLY A 331 12.25 22.06 -13.61
C GLY A 331 11.28 21.69 -12.48
N PHE A 332 11.35 20.48 -11.91
CA PHE A 332 10.65 20.17 -10.66
C PHE A 332 11.49 20.60 -9.45
N GLU A 333 11.09 21.69 -8.81
CA GLU A 333 11.78 22.28 -7.63
C GLU A 333 11.71 21.37 -6.38
N VAL A 334 10.67 20.53 -6.30
CA VAL A 334 10.46 19.57 -5.22
C VAL A 334 10.09 18.20 -5.78
N VAL A 335 10.74 17.15 -5.29
CA VAL A 335 10.43 15.76 -5.60
C VAL A 335 10.00 15.03 -4.32
N VAL A 336 8.79 14.51 -4.31
CA VAL A 336 8.24 13.76 -3.18
C VAL A 336 8.34 12.26 -3.46
N ASN A 337 9.20 11.56 -2.72
CA ASN A 337 9.44 10.12 -2.85
C ASN A 337 8.42 9.34 -2.02
N CYS A 338 7.35 8.87 -2.68
CA CYS A 338 6.33 7.98 -2.13
C CYS A 338 6.38 6.56 -2.74
N ALA A 339 7.55 6.12 -3.22
CA ALA A 339 7.68 4.92 -4.06
C ALA A 339 7.52 3.58 -3.31
N GLY A 340 7.21 3.60 -2.01
CA GLY A 340 6.92 2.41 -1.22
C GLY A 340 8.16 1.53 -1.04
N LEU A 341 8.20 0.37 -1.71
CA LEU A 341 9.30 -0.60 -1.62
C LEU A 341 10.49 -0.20 -2.52
N ASP A 342 10.26 0.64 -3.54
CA ASP A 342 11.32 1.33 -4.28
C ASP A 342 11.81 2.60 -3.54
N GLY A 343 11.24 2.92 -2.37
CA GLY A 343 11.46 4.17 -1.64
C GLY A 343 12.91 4.39 -1.20
N GLY A 344 13.50 3.42 -0.50
CA GLY A 344 14.90 3.46 -0.08
C GLY A 344 15.86 3.51 -1.28
N ARG A 345 15.63 2.65 -2.26
CA ARG A 345 16.41 2.58 -3.51
C ARG A 345 16.44 3.93 -4.26
N LEU A 346 15.33 4.69 -4.26
CA LEU A 346 15.29 6.04 -4.82
C LEU A 346 15.89 7.13 -3.90
N ALA A 347 16.07 6.84 -2.61
CA ALA A 347 16.73 7.73 -1.66
C ALA A 347 18.26 7.51 -1.58
N GLY A 348 18.82 6.57 -2.36
CA GLY A 348 20.24 6.21 -2.33
C GLY A 348 20.59 5.05 -1.38
N ASP A 349 19.64 4.53 -0.59
CA ASP A 349 19.85 3.35 0.27
C ASP A 349 18.93 2.18 -0.14
N PRO A 350 19.43 1.23 -0.96
CA PRO A 350 18.62 0.10 -1.41
C PRO A 350 18.24 -0.89 -0.29
N ASN A 351 18.81 -0.80 0.90
CA ASN A 351 18.53 -1.70 2.03
C ASN A 351 17.57 -1.10 3.07
N ASP A 352 17.27 0.19 2.98
CA ASP A 352 16.36 0.92 3.89
C ASP A 352 14.89 0.44 3.82
N THR A 353 14.54 -0.40 2.85
CA THR A 353 13.22 -1.05 2.75
C THR A 353 13.30 -2.51 2.32
N PHE A 354 12.55 -3.38 3.00
CA PHE A 354 12.46 -4.82 2.70
C PHE A 354 11.01 -5.25 2.40
N PRO A 355 10.79 -6.31 1.61
CA PRO A 355 9.44 -6.79 1.35
C PRO A 355 8.86 -7.50 2.57
N ILE A 356 7.58 -7.26 2.87
CA ILE A 356 6.79 -8.09 3.79
C ILE A 356 5.61 -8.66 3.03
N ARG A 357 5.76 -9.88 2.48
CA ARG A 357 4.73 -10.55 1.68
C ARG A 357 3.48 -10.84 2.50
N GLY A 358 2.33 -10.77 1.83
CA GLY A 358 1.03 -11.10 2.40
C GLY A 358 0.03 -11.56 1.34
N ILE A 359 -0.88 -12.42 1.78
CA ILE A 359 -1.92 -13.04 0.94
C ILE A 359 -3.29 -12.53 1.37
N LEU A 360 -4.12 -12.18 0.39
CA LEU A 360 -5.53 -11.87 0.57
C LEU A 360 -6.38 -12.65 -0.44
N LEU A 361 -7.44 -13.29 0.02
CA LEU A 361 -8.52 -13.82 -0.82
C LEU A 361 -9.73 -12.90 -0.72
N LYS A 362 -10.33 -12.51 -1.84
CA LYS A 362 -11.61 -11.81 -1.89
C LYS A 362 -12.72 -12.84 -2.02
N VAL A 363 -13.72 -12.85 -1.15
CA VAL A 363 -14.74 -13.91 -1.10
C VAL A 363 -16.17 -13.38 -0.96
N ASP A 364 -17.10 -14.21 -1.43
CA ASP A 364 -18.55 -14.01 -1.42
C ASP A 364 -19.14 -14.50 -0.09
N ALA A 365 -18.99 -13.68 0.97
CA ALA A 365 -19.51 -13.96 2.32
C ALA A 365 -20.37 -12.80 2.87
N PRO A 366 -21.48 -12.41 2.20
CA PRO A 366 -22.25 -11.22 2.54
C PRO A 366 -22.88 -11.21 3.94
N TRP A 367 -22.89 -12.34 4.65
CA TRP A 367 -23.31 -12.46 6.06
C TRP A 367 -22.28 -11.92 7.06
N GLN A 368 -20.99 -11.89 6.73
CA GLN A 368 -19.97 -11.33 7.62
C GLN A 368 -20.08 -9.80 7.61
N LYS A 369 -20.59 -9.22 8.71
CA LYS A 369 -20.76 -7.76 8.88
C LYS A 369 -19.77 -7.11 9.84
N HIS A 370 -18.99 -7.91 10.56
CA HIS A 370 -17.95 -7.45 11.47
C HIS A 370 -16.56 -7.87 10.97
N PHE A 371 -15.53 -7.05 11.20
CA PHE A 371 -14.17 -7.56 11.11
C PHE A 371 -13.91 -8.55 12.26
N PHE A 372 -13.09 -9.56 12.01
CA PHE A 372 -12.63 -10.48 13.03
C PHE A 372 -11.15 -10.79 12.81
N PHE A 373 -10.34 -10.62 13.85
CA PHE A 373 -8.92 -11.00 13.87
C PHE A 373 -8.68 -12.05 14.95
N ARG A 374 -7.85 -13.04 14.62
CA ARG A 374 -7.26 -13.99 15.57
C ARG A 374 -5.73 -13.84 15.53
N ASP A 375 -5.15 -13.52 16.68
CA ASP A 375 -3.70 -13.36 16.94
C ASP A 375 -2.98 -12.46 15.91
N PHE A 376 -3.68 -11.45 15.37
CA PHE A 376 -3.20 -10.53 14.32
C PHE A 376 -2.71 -11.15 13.00
N ILE A 377 -2.75 -12.48 12.85
CA ILE A 377 -2.23 -13.25 11.69
C ILE A 377 -3.32 -13.83 10.78
N THR A 378 -4.56 -13.92 11.27
CA THR A 378 -5.72 -14.46 10.54
C THR A 378 -6.87 -13.47 10.70
N PHE A 379 -7.38 -12.90 9.61
CA PHE A 379 -8.41 -11.86 9.66
C PHE A 379 -9.45 -11.87 8.53
N THR A 380 -10.72 -11.68 8.89
CA THR A 380 -11.78 -11.29 7.96
C THR A 380 -12.07 -9.79 8.07
N ILE A 381 -12.11 -9.10 6.93
CA ILE A 381 -12.49 -7.68 6.82
C ILE A 381 -13.61 -7.57 5.77
N PRO A 382 -14.87 -7.38 6.20
CA PRO A 382 -15.95 -6.96 5.30
C PRO A 382 -15.66 -5.61 4.65
N THR A 383 -16.06 -5.49 3.39
CA THR A 383 -16.01 -4.26 2.59
C THR A 383 -17.32 -4.12 1.80
N ILE A 384 -17.44 -3.12 0.93
CA ILE A 384 -18.74 -2.78 0.32
C ILE A 384 -19.38 -3.96 -0.43
N ASP A 385 -18.58 -4.69 -1.22
CA ASP A 385 -19.07 -5.69 -2.18
C ASP A 385 -18.61 -7.13 -1.85
N ALA A 386 -17.76 -7.32 -0.84
CA ALA A 386 -17.12 -8.61 -0.54
C ALA A 386 -16.49 -8.65 0.86
N VAL A 387 -15.98 -9.82 1.24
CA VAL A 387 -15.11 -9.98 2.43
C VAL A 387 -13.69 -10.29 1.97
N TYR A 388 -12.71 -9.61 2.57
CA TYR A 388 -11.30 -9.97 2.44
C TYR A 388 -10.91 -10.94 3.55
N VAL A 389 -10.28 -12.04 3.16
CA VAL A 389 -9.88 -13.18 3.99
C VAL A 389 -8.36 -13.26 3.90
N GLY A 390 -7.66 -12.77 4.91
CA GLY A 390 -6.24 -12.41 4.80
C GLY A 390 -5.29 -13.14 5.74
N THR A 391 -3.99 -13.16 5.39
CA THR A 391 -2.96 -13.81 6.23
C THR A 391 -1.52 -13.41 5.86
N VAL A 392 -0.63 -13.84 6.75
CA VAL A 392 0.84 -13.84 6.74
C VAL A 392 1.50 -12.48 6.57
N LYS A 393 2.56 -12.33 7.34
CA LYS A 393 3.62 -11.34 7.18
C LYS A 393 4.87 -12.20 7.07
N GLU A 394 5.41 -12.28 5.87
CA GLU A 394 6.65 -13.01 5.59
C GLU A 394 7.66 -11.92 5.25
N ASP A 395 8.43 -11.54 6.26
CA ASP A 395 9.47 -10.53 6.14
C ASP A 395 10.62 -11.09 5.28
N TYR A 396 11.17 -10.28 4.38
CA TYR A 396 12.21 -10.63 3.40
C TYR A 396 11.81 -11.65 2.31
N GLU A 397 10.52 -11.99 2.21
CA GLU A 397 9.96 -12.84 1.14
C GLU A 397 9.30 -11.96 0.05
N ASP A 398 9.56 -12.26 -1.23
CA ASP A 398 9.15 -11.46 -2.39
C ASP A 398 8.30 -12.20 -3.43
N SER A 399 8.05 -13.51 -3.24
CA SER A 399 7.33 -14.35 -4.20
C SER A 399 5.89 -13.88 -4.44
N MET A 400 5.64 -13.31 -5.62
CA MET A 400 4.32 -12.90 -6.08
C MET A 400 3.39 -14.08 -6.47
N THR A 401 3.82 -15.33 -6.25
CA THR A 401 3.03 -16.54 -6.54
C THR A 401 2.41 -17.12 -5.27
N ILE A 402 1.24 -17.75 -5.38
CA ILE A 402 0.58 -18.45 -4.25
C ILE A 402 0.48 -19.95 -4.54
N THR A 403 0.87 -20.78 -3.59
CA THR A 403 0.75 -22.24 -3.69
C THR A 403 -0.60 -22.74 -3.19
N LYS A 404 -0.98 -23.93 -3.65
CA LYS A 404 -2.12 -24.68 -3.12
C LYS A 404 -1.94 -25.03 -1.63
N ASN A 405 -0.70 -25.20 -1.16
CA ASN A 405 -0.40 -25.51 0.24
C ASN A 405 -0.74 -24.33 1.16
N GLU A 406 -0.31 -23.12 0.83
CA GLU A 406 -0.66 -21.89 1.58
C GLU A 406 -2.17 -21.65 1.55
N THR A 407 -2.79 -21.80 0.39
CA THR A 407 -4.25 -21.67 0.23
C THR A 407 -5.00 -22.67 1.13
N ASN A 408 -4.54 -23.91 1.22
CA ASN A 408 -5.11 -24.92 2.13
C ASN A 408 -4.86 -24.55 3.61
N LYS A 409 -3.63 -24.21 4.00
CA LYS A 409 -3.27 -23.78 5.37
C LYS A 409 -4.05 -22.54 5.82
N LEU A 410 -4.43 -21.68 4.87
CA LEU A 410 -5.29 -20.54 5.10
C LEU A 410 -6.73 -20.99 5.41
N TRP A 411 -7.31 -21.82 4.55
CA TRP A 411 -8.67 -22.31 4.74
C TRP A 411 -8.84 -23.17 6.00
N CYS A 412 -7.86 -23.99 6.37
CA CYS A 412 -7.91 -24.74 7.63
C CYS A 412 -8.12 -23.83 8.84
N ARG A 413 -7.38 -22.72 8.95
CA ARG A 413 -7.53 -21.75 10.05
C ARG A 413 -8.90 -21.08 10.05
N TYR A 414 -9.41 -20.66 8.89
CA TYR A 414 -10.74 -20.05 8.80
C TYR A 414 -11.88 -21.02 9.09
N LEU A 415 -11.77 -22.29 8.70
CA LEU A 415 -12.84 -23.27 8.96
C LEU A 415 -12.90 -23.67 10.44
N SER A 416 -11.78 -23.63 11.17
CA SER A 416 -11.77 -23.78 12.63
C SER A 416 -12.38 -22.58 13.36
N LEU A 417 -12.11 -21.35 12.90
CA LEU A 417 -12.57 -20.11 13.56
C LEU A 417 -14.01 -19.73 13.18
N GLN A 418 -14.39 -19.95 11.92
CA GLN A 418 -15.65 -19.51 11.32
C GLN A 418 -16.23 -20.60 10.38
N PRO A 419 -16.83 -21.69 10.91
CA PRO A 419 -17.38 -22.79 10.09
C PRO A 419 -18.38 -22.37 8.99
N ALA A 420 -19.01 -21.20 9.13
CA ALA A 420 -19.87 -20.59 8.11
C ALA A 420 -19.14 -20.26 6.78
N PHE A 421 -17.81 -20.21 6.76
CA PHE A 421 -17.02 -20.04 5.53
C PHE A 421 -16.83 -21.36 4.75
N LYS A 422 -17.40 -22.48 5.22
CA LYS A 422 -17.44 -23.75 4.49
C LYS A 422 -18.16 -23.58 3.15
N ASN A 423 -17.46 -23.90 2.06
CA ASN A 423 -17.89 -23.71 0.67
C ASN A 423 -18.07 -22.23 0.24
N VAL A 424 -17.47 -21.27 0.94
CA VAL A 424 -17.47 -19.86 0.50
C VAL A 424 -16.81 -19.75 -0.88
N LYS A 425 -17.40 -18.94 -1.77
CA LYS A 425 -16.89 -18.74 -3.12
C LYS A 425 -15.76 -17.71 -3.11
N VAL A 426 -14.57 -18.11 -3.54
CA VAL A 426 -13.47 -17.18 -3.84
C VAL A 426 -13.80 -16.42 -5.13
N LEU A 427 -13.61 -15.10 -5.11
CA LEU A 427 -13.91 -14.17 -6.20
C LEU A 427 -12.63 -13.66 -6.88
N ASP A 428 -11.60 -13.35 -6.09
CA ASP A 428 -10.29 -12.89 -6.55
C ASP A 428 -9.22 -13.26 -5.50
N HIS A 429 -7.94 -13.15 -5.85
CA HIS A 429 -6.83 -13.28 -4.91
C HIS A 429 -5.76 -12.22 -5.18
N PHE A 430 -5.00 -11.86 -4.15
CA PHE A 430 -3.95 -10.87 -4.23
C PHE A 430 -2.77 -11.28 -3.35
N VAL A 431 -1.57 -11.22 -3.94
CA VAL A 431 -0.29 -11.27 -3.21
C VAL A 431 0.30 -9.86 -3.27
N GLY A 432 0.78 -9.35 -2.14
CA GLY A 432 1.32 -8.00 -2.05
C GLY A 432 2.53 -7.91 -1.14
N LEU A 433 3.60 -7.30 -1.65
CA LEU A 433 4.80 -6.98 -0.89
C LEU A 433 4.61 -5.63 -0.22
N ARG A 434 4.48 -5.63 1.11
CA ARG A 434 4.36 -4.39 1.90
C ARG A 434 5.76 -3.78 2.10
N PRO A 435 5.93 -2.45 2.06
CA PRO A 435 7.25 -1.82 2.23
C PRO A 435 7.66 -1.82 3.70
N GLY A 436 8.28 -2.90 4.15
CA GLY A 436 8.84 -3.03 5.49
C GLY A 436 10.00 -2.07 5.71
N ARG A 437 10.02 -1.45 6.88
CA ARG A 437 11.08 -0.60 7.42
C ARG A 437 10.95 -0.61 8.94
N SER A 438 12.03 -0.25 9.65
CA SER A 438 12.00 -0.09 11.12
C SER A 438 10.99 0.97 11.59
N SER A 439 10.99 2.13 10.92
CA SER A 439 10.04 3.23 11.11
C SER A 439 9.67 3.84 9.76
N VAL A 440 8.59 4.64 9.68
CA VAL A 440 8.25 5.37 8.45
C VAL A 440 9.25 6.51 8.24
N ARG A 441 9.80 6.66 7.03
CA ARG A 441 10.66 7.79 6.68
C ARG A 441 9.81 8.95 6.19
N VAL A 442 9.71 10.02 6.99
CA VAL A 442 9.09 11.30 6.61
C VAL A 442 10.04 12.42 7.01
N GLU A 443 10.75 12.96 6.04
CA GLU A 443 11.84 13.95 6.22
C GLU A 443 12.11 14.68 4.90
N ALA A 444 12.93 15.73 4.94
CA ALA A 444 13.33 16.47 3.75
C ALA A 444 14.83 16.79 3.72
N GLU A 445 15.38 16.83 2.52
CA GLU A 445 16.78 17.16 2.25
C GLU A 445 16.91 17.98 0.95
N MET A 446 18.02 18.71 0.82
CA MET A 446 18.36 19.41 -0.42
C MET A 446 19.37 18.58 -1.22
N ARG A 447 19.08 18.37 -2.50
CA ARG A 447 19.94 17.66 -3.47
C ARG A 447 20.34 18.58 -4.62
N LYS A 448 21.35 18.16 -5.38
CA LYS A 448 21.92 18.93 -6.50
C LYS A 448 22.27 18.01 -7.67
N THR A 449 21.85 18.32 -8.89
CA THR A 449 22.18 17.51 -10.08
C THR A 449 23.61 17.77 -10.58
N GLU A 450 24.15 16.91 -11.46
CA GLU A 450 25.39 17.15 -12.21
C GLU A 450 25.47 18.57 -12.81
N LYS A 451 24.32 19.08 -13.28
CA LYS A 451 24.20 20.40 -13.95
C LYS A 451 24.19 21.56 -12.95
N GLY A 452 24.27 21.28 -11.65
CA GLY A 452 24.18 22.24 -10.58
C GLY A 452 22.76 22.66 -10.20
N THR A 453 21.72 21.99 -10.72
CA THR A 453 20.32 22.29 -10.35
C THR A 453 20.06 21.85 -8.92
N GLU A 454 19.84 22.80 -8.02
CA GLU A 454 19.45 22.53 -6.62
C GLU A 454 17.94 22.33 -6.51
N TYR A 455 17.52 21.34 -5.73
CA TYR A 455 16.11 20.99 -5.54
C TYR A 455 15.88 20.27 -4.20
N LYS A 456 14.63 20.26 -3.72
CA LYS A 456 14.28 19.56 -2.48
C LYS A 456 13.78 18.14 -2.76
N VAL A 457 14.25 17.16 -2.00
CA VAL A 457 13.59 15.85 -1.88
C VAL A 457 12.83 15.80 -0.56
N VAL A 458 11.60 15.29 -0.61
CA VAL A 458 10.80 14.97 0.59
C VAL A 458 10.46 13.48 0.55
N HIS A 459 10.91 12.73 1.54
CA HIS A 459 10.60 11.30 1.65
C HIS A 459 9.27 11.10 2.36
N ASN A 460 8.48 10.13 1.89
CA ASN A 460 7.30 9.62 2.59
C ASN A 460 7.08 8.15 2.19
N TYR A 461 7.83 7.23 2.80
CA TYR A 461 7.76 5.79 2.50
C TYR A 461 8.10 4.90 3.72
N GLY A 462 7.99 3.57 3.57
CA GLY A 462 8.30 2.60 4.64
C GLY A 462 7.11 2.24 5.55
N HIS A 463 5.88 2.52 5.12
CA HIS A 463 4.66 2.35 5.94
C HIS A 463 4.27 0.90 6.30
N GLY A 464 4.99 -0.11 5.82
CA GLY A 464 4.67 -1.53 6.02
C GLY A 464 3.21 -1.85 5.72
N GLY A 465 2.54 -2.52 6.67
CA GLY A 465 1.09 -2.79 6.59
C GLY A 465 0.17 -1.64 6.98
N SER A 466 0.71 -0.49 7.41
CA SER A 466 -0.04 0.61 8.03
C SER A 466 -0.39 1.75 7.07
N GLY A 467 -0.04 1.66 5.78
CA GLY A 467 -0.19 2.77 4.81
C GLY A 467 -1.62 3.29 4.58
N PHE A 468 -2.67 2.58 5.01
CA PHE A 468 -4.02 3.12 5.12
C PHE A 468 -4.28 3.81 6.46
N THR A 469 -3.84 3.20 7.58
CA THR A 469 -4.03 3.72 8.94
C THR A 469 -3.37 5.09 9.18
N ILE A 470 -2.17 5.31 8.66
CA ILE A 470 -1.35 6.51 8.94
C ILE A 470 -1.03 7.34 7.67
N GLY A 471 -1.55 6.93 6.51
CA GLY A 471 -1.17 7.49 5.22
C GLY A 471 -1.58 8.94 5.01
N TRP A 472 -2.61 9.44 5.70
CA TRP A 472 -3.01 10.84 5.63
C TRP A 472 -2.18 11.73 6.57
N GLY A 473 -1.91 11.29 7.80
CA GLY A 473 -1.03 12.03 8.71
C GLY A 473 0.39 12.20 8.18
N THR A 474 0.98 11.11 7.65
CA THR A 474 2.29 11.19 6.97
C THR A 474 2.25 12.10 5.73
N ALA A 475 1.09 12.26 5.07
CA ALA A 475 0.89 13.19 3.97
C ALA A 475 0.75 14.66 4.42
N LEU A 476 0.20 14.93 5.61
CA LEU A 476 0.16 16.26 6.22
C LEU A 476 1.57 16.73 6.64
N HIS A 477 2.35 15.85 7.26
CA HIS A 477 3.75 16.11 7.60
C HIS A 477 4.62 16.28 6.34
N ALA A 478 4.56 15.35 5.37
CA ALA A 478 5.26 15.51 4.09
C ALA A 478 4.85 16.80 3.37
N SER A 479 3.57 17.19 3.43
CA SER A 479 3.11 18.48 2.91
C SER A 479 3.68 19.68 3.67
N ALA A 480 3.94 19.61 4.97
CA ALA A 480 4.57 20.71 5.71
C ALA A 480 6.00 20.95 5.20
N LEU A 481 6.77 19.86 5.06
CA LEU A 481 8.14 19.85 4.55
C LEU A 481 8.26 20.37 3.10
N VAL A 482 7.27 20.11 2.24
CA VAL A 482 7.19 20.64 0.87
C VAL A 482 7.09 22.18 0.81
N PHE A 483 6.54 22.80 1.86
CA PHE A 483 6.28 24.24 1.97
C PHE A 483 7.10 24.95 3.06
N ASP A 484 8.08 24.27 3.68
CA ASP A 484 8.94 24.83 4.75
C ASP A 484 8.16 25.34 5.97
N LEU A 485 7.05 24.65 6.29
CA LEU A 485 6.17 24.98 7.41
C LEU A 485 6.60 24.21 8.67
N PRO A 486 6.37 24.76 9.89
CA PRO A 486 6.78 24.10 11.14
C PRO A 486 6.25 22.69 11.30
N THR A 487 7.12 21.80 11.78
CA THR A 487 6.88 20.35 11.99
C THR A 487 6.91 19.94 13.46
N THR A 488 6.96 20.90 14.39
CA THR A 488 7.30 20.69 15.81
C THR A 488 6.51 19.58 16.50
N GLU A 489 5.22 19.42 16.21
CA GLU A 489 4.40 18.33 16.78
C GLU A 489 4.85 16.92 16.31
N TYR A 490 5.32 16.80 15.07
CA TYR A 490 5.92 15.57 14.54
C TYR A 490 7.34 15.37 15.08
N ASP A 491 8.13 16.44 15.22
CA ASP A 491 9.49 16.40 15.76
C ASP A 491 9.52 15.96 17.23
N GLU A 492 8.63 16.51 18.06
CA GLU A 492 8.40 16.11 19.46
C GLU A 492 7.93 14.65 19.54
N ALA A 493 6.92 14.26 18.74
CA ALA A 493 6.43 12.89 18.71
C ALA A 493 7.47 11.86 18.19
N LEU A 494 8.40 12.27 17.31
CA LEU A 494 9.55 11.47 16.89
C LEU A 494 10.58 11.33 18.03
N ALA A 495 10.89 12.41 18.74
CA ALA A 495 11.81 12.39 19.88
C ALA A 495 11.29 11.49 21.02
N ASP A 496 10.02 11.62 21.39
CA ASP A 496 9.38 10.76 22.40
C ASP A 496 9.29 9.29 21.95
N THR A 497 9.06 9.04 20.66
CA THR A 497 9.13 7.69 20.09
C THR A 497 10.52 7.08 20.25
N ALA A 498 11.57 7.83 19.89
CA ALA A 498 12.96 7.39 20.04
C ALA A 498 13.41 7.25 21.51
N ALA A 499 12.76 7.94 22.45
CA ALA A 499 12.95 7.74 23.89
C ALA A 499 12.25 6.46 24.38
N LEU A 500 11.00 6.24 23.98
CA LEU A 500 10.22 5.06 24.31
C LEU A 500 10.87 3.76 23.80
N GLU A 501 11.36 3.76 22.55
CA GLU A 501 12.05 2.60 21.95
C GLU A 501 13.32 2.21 22.73
N LYS A 502 14.11 3.19 23.21
CA LYS A 502 15.29 2.96 24.05
C LYS A 502 14.90 2.35 25.41
N LEU A 503 13.83 2.86 26.04
CA LEU A 503 13.34 2.34 27.32
C LEU A 503 12.81 0.91 27.19
N THR A 504 12.02 0.61 26.16
CA THR A 504 11.52 -0.74 25.87
C THR A 504 12.67 -1.71 25.66
N LYS A 505 13.64 -1.37 24.81
CA LYS A 505 14.82 -2.22 24.56
C LYS A 505 15.61 -2.50 25.85
N ALA A 506 15.87 -1.49 26.67
CA ALA A 506 16.56 -1.66 27.94
C ALA A 506 15.77 -2.56 28.93
N ALA A 507 14.44 -2.47 28.94
CA ALA A 507 13.58 -3.33 29.73
C ALA A 507 13.59 -4.80 29.24
N GLU A 508 13.62 -5.03 27.92
CA GLU A 508 13.76 -6.37 27.33
C GLU A 508 15.12 -7.00 27.64
N GLU A 509 16.21 -6.24 27.49
CA GLU A 509 17.57 -6.67 27.84
C GLU A 509 17.68 -7.03 29.33
N ALA A 510 17.11 -6.20 30.22
CA ALA A 510 17.04 -6.47 31.65
C ALA A 510 16.21 -7.73 31.98
N LYS A 511 15.07 -7.94 31.29
CA LYS A 511 14.21 -9.12 31.44
C LYS A 511 14.90 -10.39 30.95
N ALA A 512 15.66 -10.33 29.85
CA ALA A 512 16.48 -11.43 29.36
C ALA A 512 17.64 -11.76 30.33
N ALA A 513 18.31 -10.74 30.86
CA ALA A 513 19.35 -10.92 31.89
C ALA A 513 18.79 -11.57 33.16
N ALA A 514 17.62 -11.13 33.63
CA ALA A 514 16.93 -11.74 34.77
C ALA A 514 16.55 -13.21 34.50
N LYS A 515 15.97 -13.53 33.34
CA LYS A 515 15.61 -14.89 32.96
C LYS A 515 16.83 -15.82 32.87
N SER A 516 17.96 -15.33 32.35
CA SER A 516 19.20 -16.13 32.30
C SER A 516 19.85 -16.33 33.67
N ARG A 517 19.73 -15.37 34.60
CA ARG A 517 20.12 -15.55 36.01
C ARG A 517 19.29 -16.63 36.69
N VAL A 518 17.96 -16.58 36.58
CA VAL A 518 17.05 -17.59 37.16
C VAL A 518 17.31 -18.98 36.59
N ALA A 519 17.56 -19.09 35.27
CA ALA A 519 17.91 -20.37 34.66
C ALA A 519 19.19 -20.97 35.26
N ARG A 520 20.24 -20.16 35.48
CA ARG A 520 21.51 -20.61 36.09
C ARG A 520 21.37 -21.00 37.57
N SER A 521 20.45 -20.38 38.32
CA SER A 521 20.19 -20.72 39.72
C SER A 521 19.22 -21.90 39.91
N VAL A 522 18.73 -22.51 38.84
CA VAL A 522 17.91 -23.74 38.86
C VAL A 522 18.72 -24.96 38.33
N THR A 523 19.94 -24.72 37.82
CA THR A 523 20.90 -25.75 37.39
C THR A 523 22.01 -26.02 38.42
N HIS A 524 21.85 -25.54 39.66
CA HIS A 524 22.72 -25.74 40.82
C HIS A 524 21.87 -26.10 42.03
#